data_AF-A0A534UKR5-F1
#
_entry.id   AF-A0A534UKR5-F1
#
_cell.length_a   1.000
_cell.length_b   1.000
_cell.length_c   1.000
_cell.angle_alpha   90.00
_cell.angle_beta   90.00
_cell.angle_gamma   90.00
#
_symmetry.space_group_name_H-M   'P 1'
#
loop_
_entity.id
_entity.type
_entity.pdbx_description
1 polymer ?
#
loop_
_entity_poly.entity_id
_entity_poly.type
_entity_poly.pdbx_seq_one_letter_code
_entity_poly.pdbx_strand_id
1 'polypeptide(L)'
;MDAIWKWAQFVGRVALGTIFVVSGLGKLAAWQGTAAYAGSKGVPEILLAIATALELLGAVSVVLGFRTRWGALALLIFLVPVTLVFHNFWAVPAEQQQMQLVHFLKNLSIGGGLLMVFGRGAGAFSIDSSRTPARGEPVAATRAAQ
;
A
#
# COMPACT_ATOMS: atom_id res chain seq x y z
N MET A 1 -25.05 1.04 -10.68
CA MET A 1 -24.20 0.31 -9.71
C MET A 1 -22.71 0.44 -10.02
N ASP A 2 -22.32 0.49 -11.29
CA ASP A 2 -20.90 0.56 -11.70
C ASP A 2 -20.15 1.80 -11.20
N ALA A 3 -20.81 2.95 -11.14
CA ALA A 3 -20.21 4.17 -10.59
C ALA A 3 -19.78 3.99 -9.12
N ILE A 4 -20.63 3.38 -8.29
CA ILE A 4 -20.36 3.15 -6.86
C ILE A 4 -19.12 2.27 -6.70
N TRP A 5 -19.00 1.19 -7.47
CA TRP A 5 -17.84 0.31 -7.43
C TRP A 5 -16.54 1.00 -7.85
N LYS A 6 -16.58 1.82 -8.91
CA LYS A 6 -15.42 2.58 -9.38
C LYS A 6 -14.95 3.59 -8.33
N TRP A 7 -15.88 4.32 -7.73
CA TRP A 7 -15.57 5.27 -6.65
C TRP A 7 -15.08 4.56 -5.38
N ALA A 8 -15.69 3.46 -4.97
CA ALA A 8 -15.26 2.70 -3.81
C ALA A 8 -13.83 2.17 -3.96
N GLN A 9 -13.47 1.65 -5.14
CA GLN A 9 -12.11 1.20 -5.43
C GLN A 9 -11.10 2.35 -5.39
N PHE A 10 -11.44 3.49 -5.99
CA PHE A 10 -10.57 4.66 -6.01
C PHE A 10 -10.35 5.21 -4.59
N VAL A 11 -11.43 5.49 -3.86
CA VAL A 11 -11.37 6.04 -2.50
C VAL A 11 -10.66 5.06 -1.57
N GLY A 12 -10.96 3.76 -1.65
CA GLY A 12 -10.30 2.74 -0.86
C GLY A 12 -8.80 2.67 -1.13
N ARG A 13 -8.39 2.72 -2.40
CA ARG A 13 -6.98 2.71 -2.81
C ARG A 13 -6.24 3.95 -2.32
N VAL A 14 -6.84 5.13 -2.49
CA VAL A 14 -6.26 6.41 -2.01
C VAL A 14 -6.14 6.38 -0.49
N ALA A 15 -7.21 6.03 0.24
CA ALA A 15 -7.19 5.94 1.70
C ALA A 15 -6.13 4.97 2.22
N LEU A 16 -5.99 3.78 1.60
CA LEU A 16 -4.95 2.81 1.94
C LEU A 16 -3.54 3.37 1.68
N GLY A 17 -3.32 4.06 0.56
CA GLY A 17 -2.02 4.63 0.24
C GLY A 17 -1.63 5.83 1.12
N THR A 18 -2.61 6.65 1.53
CA THR A 18 -2.37 7.88 2.31
C THR A 18 -1.60 7.62 3.61
N ILE A 19 -1.89 6.54 4.32
CA ILE A 19 -1.20 6.25 5.59
C ILE A 19 0.31 6.07 5.37
N PHE A 20 0.72 5.47 4.26
CA PHE A 20 2.13 5.28 3.91
C PHE A 20 2.78 6.57 3.42
N VAL A 21 2.04 7.42 2.68
CA VAL A 21 2.55 8.74 2.28
C VAL A 21 2.85 9.59 3.52
N VAL A 22 1.88 9.70 4.43
CA VAL A 22 2.03 10.49 5.66
C VAL A 22 3.15 9.92 6.52
N SER A 23 3.17 8.59 6.70
CA SER A 23 4.22 7.89 7.45
C SER A 23 5.61 8.12 6.87
N GLY A 24 5.79 7.95 5.55
CA GLY A 24 7.09 8.12 4.89
C GLY A 24 7.59 9.57 4.92
N LEU A 25 6.70 10.54 4.67
CA LEU A 25 7.05 11.97 4.77
C LEU A 25 7.41 12.36 6.21
N GLY A 26 6.69 11.82 7.19
CA GLY A 26 7.02 12.01 8.60
C GLY A 26 8.42 11.51 8.96
N LYS A 27 8.82 10.34 8.42
CA LYS A 27 10.19 9.82 8.60
C LYS A 27 11.24 10.77 8.03
N LEU A 28 11.00 11.33 6.83
CA LEU A 28 11.92 12.28 6.20
C LEU A 28 12.03 13.58 6.99
N ALA A 29 10.89 14.09 7.49
CA ALA A 29 10.86 15.33 8.27
C ALA A 29 11.55 15.19 9.64
N ALA A 30 11.50 14.00 10.24
CA ALA A 30 12.09 13.69 11.54
C ALA A 30 13.16 12.58 11.43
N TRP A 31 14.06 12.69 10.45
CA TRP A 31 14.98 11.61 10.10
C TRP A 31 15.86 11.18 11.27
N GLN A 32 16.52 12.14 11.96
CA GLN A 32 17.42 11.79 13.07
C GLN A 32 16.70 11.05 14.20
N GLY A 33 15.48 11.48 14.56
CA GLY A 33 14.68 10.80 15.57
C GLY A 33 14.24 9.40 15.13
N THR A 34 13.86 9.25 13.86
CA THR A 34 13.48 7.96 13.28
C THR A 34 14.68 7.00 13.23
N ALA A 35 15.85 7.49 12.81
CA ALA A 35 17.09 6.72 12.76
C ALA A 35 17.53 6.27 14.17
N ALA A 36 17.45 7.15 15.17
CA ALA A 36 17.75 6.80 16.56
C ALA A 36 16.80 5.72 17.09
N TYR A 37 15.49 5.86 16.84
CA TYR A 37 14.50 4.86 17.27
C TYR A 37 14.69 3.52 16.55
N ALA A 38 14.92 3.53 15.23
CA ALA A 38 15.24 2.34 14.45
C ALA A 38 16.51 1.65 14.94
N GLY A 39 17.56 2.42 15.24
CA GLY A 39 18.81 1.94 15.82
C GLY A 39 18.62 1.25 17.17
N SER A 40 17.74 1.77 18.03
CA SER A 40 17.39 1.12 19.32
C SER A 40 16.71 -0.25 19.15
N LYS A 41 16.19 -0.54 17.96
CA LYS A 41 15.61 -1.83 17.56
C LYS A 41 16.57 -2.68 16.72
N GLY A 42 17.82 -2.27 16.59
CA GLY A 42 18.85 -3.00 15.83
C GLY A 42 18.73 -2.84 14.31
N VAL A 43 17.97 -1.86 13.81
CA VAL A 43 17.82 -1.60 12.38
C VAL A 43 18.88 -0.57 11.95
N PRO A 44 19.81 -0.93 11.04
CA PRO A 44 20.78 0.00 10.50
C PRO A 44 20.11 1.12 9.69
N GLU A 45 20.70 2.31 9.71
CA GLU A 45 20.17 3.48 9.00
C GLU A 45 20.03 3.25 7.49
N ILE A 46 20.93 2.47 6.88
CA ILE A 46 20.81 2.10 5.46
C ILE A 46 19.54 1.30 5.16
N LEU A 47 19.13 0.40 6.06
CA LEU A 47 17.87 -0.35 5.90
C LEU A 47 16.67 0.56 6.12
N LEU A 48 16.76 1.53 7.03
CA LEU A 48 15.72 2.55 7.21
C LEU A 48 15.55 3.39 5.94
N ALA A 49 16.65 3.80 5.28
CA ALA A 49 16.61 4.54 4.02
C ALA A 49 15.95 3.74 2.90
N ILE A 50 16.35 2.48 2.73
CA ILE A 50 15.74 1.57 1.75
C ILE A 50 14.25 1.37 2.04
N ALA A 51 13.88 1.11 3.30
CA ALA A 51 12.51 0.91 3.72
C ALA A 51 11.65 2.17 3.48
N THR A 52 12.17 3.36 3.79
CA THR A 52 11.48 4.64 3.57
C THR A 52 11.29 4.92 2.09
N ALA A 53 12.29 4.64 1.25
CA ALA A 53 12.16 4.75 -0.20
C ALA A 53 11.12 3.76 -0.75
N LEU A 54 11.15 2.50 -0.31
CA LEU A 54 10.19 1.48 -0.71
C LEU A 54 8.75 1.85 -0.31
N GLU A 55 8.57 2.36 0.91
CA GLU A 55 7.30 2.87 1.41
C GLU A 55 6.76 4.01 0.55
N LEU A 56 7.56 5.06 0.31
CA LEU A 56 7.11 6.23 -0.44
C LEU A 56 6.83 5.91 -1.91
N LEU A 57 7.71 5.17 -2.58
CA LEU A 57 7.52 4.78 -3.98
C LEU A 57 6.31 3.85 -4.13
N GLY A 58 6.15 2.89 -3.22
CA GLY A 58 4.98 2.02 -3.17
C GLY A 58 3.68 2.80 -2.93
N ALA A 59 3.70 3.74 -2.00
CA ALA A 59 2.55 4.58 -1.67
C ALA A 59 2.12 5.44 -2.87
N VAL A 60 3.07 6.13 -3.52
CA VAL A 60 2.79 6.94 -4.72
C VAL A 60 2.23 6.07 -5.84
N SER A 61 2.83 4.90 -6.08
CA SER A 61 2.34 3.92 -7.06
C SER A 61 0.88 3.51 -6.80
N VAL A 62 0.55 3.18 -5.55
CA VAL A 62 -0.81 2.79 -5.16
C VAL A 62 -1.79 3.96 -5.26
N VAL A 63 -1.48 5.14 -4.73
CA VAL A 63 -2.37 6.31 -4.75
C VAL A 63 -2.71 6.70 -6.19
N LEU A 64 -1.69 6.88 -7.03
CA LEU A 64 -1.87 7.27 -8.43
C LEU A 64 -2.47 6.14 -9.30
N GLY A 65 -2.46 4.91 -8.80
CA GLY A 65 -2.89 3.75 -9.56
C GLY A 65 -1.95 3.44 -10.73
N PHE A 66 -0.65 3.65 -10.55
CA PHE A 66 0.39 3.35 -11.54
C PHE A 66 1.18 2.13 -11.10
N ARG A 67 1.19 1.06 -11.90
CA ARG A 67 1.74 -0.26 -11.54
C ARG A 67 1.25 -0.72 -10.17
N THR A 68 -0.06 -0.55 -9.93
CA THR A 68 -0.68 -0.64 -8.59
C THR A 68 -0.37 -1.95 -7.86
N ARG A 69 -0.30 -3.07 -8.60
CA ARG A 69 0.00 -4.39 -8.04
C ARG A 69 1.42 -4.43 -7.46
N TRP A 70 2.39 -3.89 -8.21
CA TRP A 70 3.77 -3.82 -7.77
C TRP A 70 3.96 -2.84 -6.62
N GLY A 71 3.25 -1.71 -6.63
CA GLY A 71 3.19 -0.79 -5.49
C GLY A 71 2.63 -1.44 -4.23
N ALA A 72 1.52 -2.18 -4.34
CA ALA A 72 0.94 -2.91 -3.22
C ALA A 72 1.88 -3.99 -2.66
N LEU A 73 2.60 -4.71 -3.54
CA LEU A 73 3.59 -5.69 -3.13
C LEU A 73 4.80 -5.03 -2.42
N ALA A 74 5.30 -3.91 -2.93
CA ALA A 74 6.35 -3.13 -2.29
C ALA A 74 5.94 -2.68 -0.89
N LEU A 75 4.71 -2.17 -0.74
CA LEU A 75 4.16 -1.79 0.56
C LEU A 75 3.99 -2.98 1.51
N LEU A 76 3.60 -4.16 1.02
CA LEU A 76 3.53 -5.38 1.83
C LEU A 76 4.92 -5.80 2.34
N ILE A 77 5.93 -5.78 1.46
CA ILE A 77 7.33 -6.08 1.81
C ILE A 77 7.85 -5.11 2.86
N PHE A 78 7.48 -3.82 2.77
CA PHE A 78 7.79 -2.82 3.80
C PHE A 78 7.03 -3.07 5.11
N LEU A 79 5.72 -3.33 5.03
CA LEU A 79 4.82 -3.38 6.18
C LEU A 79 5.10 -4.57 7.10
N VAL A 80 5.45 -5.74 6.56
CA VAL A 80 5.66 -6.96 7.34
C VAL A 80 6.82 -6.80 8.34
N PRO A 81 8.06 -6.44 7.94
CA PRO A 81 9.15 -6.19 8.87
C PRO A 81 8.83 -5.08 9.87
N VAL A 82 8.20 -3.98 9.42
CA VAL A 82 7.83 -2.88 10.32
C VAL A 82 6.91 -3.36 11.44
N THR A 83 5.93 -4.20 11.10
CA THR A 83 4.98 -4.75 12.06
C THR A 83 5.67 -5.66 13.08
N LEU A 84 6.56 -6.54 12.61
CA LEU A 84 7.24 -7.51 13.46
C LEU A 84 8.33 -6.89 14.34
N VAL A 85 8.97 -5.80 13.89
CA VAL A 85 10.07 -5.15 14.63
C VAL A 85 9.57 -4.05 15.56
N PHE A 86 8.65 -3.21 15.10
CA PHE A 86 8.23 -2.02 15.85
C PHE A 86 6.93 -2.21 16.63
N HIS A 87 6.12 -3.22 16.30
CA HIS A 87 4.82 -3.48 16.90
C HIS A 87 4.69 -4.92 17.45
N ASN A 88 5.79 -5.50 17.89
CA ASN A 88 5.84 -6.81 18.55
C ASN A 88 5.30 -6.75 19.99
N PHE A 89 3.98 -6.65 20.10
CA PHE A 89 3.28 -6.48 21.38
C PHE A 89 3.59 -7.55 22.44
N TRP A 90 4.03 -8.75 22.03
CA TRP A 90 4.41 -9.84 22.93
C TRP A 90 5.80 -9.67 23.56
N ALA A 91 6.62 -8.72 23.09
CA ALA A 91 7.99 -8.51 23.52
C ALA A 91 8.23 -7.10 24.10
N VAL A 92 7.17 -6.48 24.63
CA VAL A 92 7.22 -5.16 25.30
C VAL A 92 6.67 -5.24 26.73
N PRO A 93 7.04 -4.29 27.61
CA PRO A 93 6.48 -4.19 28.96
C PRO A 93 4.94 -4.13 28.97
N ALA A 94 4.33 -4.63 30.05
CA ALA A 94 2.88 -4.79 30.18
C ALA A 94 2.10 -3.51 29.87
N GLU A 95 2.62 -2.36 30.30
CA GLU A 95 2.03 -1.04 30.09
C GLU A 95 1.98 -0.61 28.61
N GLN A 96 2.81 -1.21 27.73
CA GLN A 96 2.86 -0.89 26.30
C GLN A 96 2.14 -1.95 25.43
N GLN A 97 1.84 -3.14 25.97
CA GLN A 97 1.35 -4.27 25.18
C GLN A 97 0.07 -3.93 24.42
N GLN A 98 -0.89 -3.28 25.08
CA GLN A 98 -2.18 -2.96 24.45
C GLN A 98 -2.02 -1.99 23.28
N MET A 99 -1.19 -0.96 23.43
CA MET A 99 -0.93 0.00 22.35
C MET A 99 -0.25 -0.68 21.15
N GLN A 100 0.76 -1.52 21.42
CA GLN A 100 1.44 -2.24 20.35
C GLN A 100 0.56 -3.29 19.67
N LEU A 101 -0.36 -3.93 20.41
CA LEU A 101 -1.33 -4.85 19.83
C LEU A 101 -2.26 -4.11 18.85
N VAL A 102 -2.73 -2.92 19.22
CA VAL A 102 -3.54 -2.09 18.32
C VAL A 102 -2.77 -1.72 17.06
N HIS A 103 -1.49 -1.33 17.17
CA HIS A 103 -0.68 -1.04 15.99
C HIS A 103 -0.41 -2.27 15.12
N PHE A 104 -0.18 -3.42 15.74
CA PHE A 104 -0.01 -4.70 15.06
C PHE A 104 -1.27 -5.05 14.24
N LEU A 105 -2.44 -5.01 14.88
CA LEU A 105 -3.72 -5.32 14.23
C LEU A 105 -4.06 -4.30 13.13
N LYS A 106 -3.78 -3.01 13.36
CA LYS A 106 -3.91 -1.97 12.33
C LYS A 106 -3.07 -2.33 11.09
N ASN A 107 -1.81 -2.71 11.27
CA ASN A 107 -0.96 -3.11 10.15
C ASN A 107 -1.46 -4.41 9.49
N LEU A 108 -1.96 -5.38 10.25
CA LEU A 108 -2.57 -6.59 9.69
C LEU A 108 -3.76 -6.26 8.79
N SER A 109 -4.67 -5.39 9.25
CA SER A 109 -5.82 -4.92 8.45
C SER A 109 -5.39 -4.17 7.19
N ILE A 110 -4.37 -3.30 7.29
CA ILE A 110 -3.79 -2.61 6.12
C ILE A 110 -3.20 -3.62 5.13
N GLY A 111 -2.47 -4.62 5.63
CA GLY A 111 -1.93 -5.72 4.81
C GLY A 111 -3.03 -6.47 4.05
N GLY A 112 -4.14 -6.77 4.71
CA GLY A 112 -5.33 -7.34 4.06
C GLY A 112 -5.87 -6.45 2.94
N GLY A 113 -5.96 -5.13 3.17
CA GLY A 113 -6.35 -4.15 2.15
C GLY A 113 -5.39 -4.12 0.96
N LEU A 114 -4.08 -4.15 1.21
CA LEU A 114 -3.05 -4.21 0.17
C LEU A 114 -3.13 -5.50 -0.65
N LEU A 115 -3.40 -6.65 -0.03
CA LEU A 115 -3.62 -7.91 -0.73
C LEU A 115 -4.87 -7.87 -1.63
N MET A 116 -5.95 -7.22 -1.16
CA MET A 116 -7.13 -6.99 -2.01
C MET A 116 -6.81 -6.10 -3.21
N VAL A 117 -6.01 -5.04 -3.02
CA VAL A 117 -5.52 -4.17 -4.11
C VAL A 117 -4.61 -4.96 -5.07
N PHE A 118 -3.73 -5.80 -4.55
CA PHE A 118 -2.88 -6.67 -5.37
C PHE A 118 -3.70 -7.66 -6.21
N GLY A 119 -4.74 -8.26 -5.63
CA GLY A 119 -5.63 -9.21 -6.31
C GLY A 119 -6.53 -8.57 -7.36
N ARG A 120 -7.08 -7.39 -7.09
CA ARG A 120 -8.03 -6.69 -8.00
C ARG A 120 -7.36 -5.75 -9.00
N GLY A 121 -6.16 -5.25 -8.70
CA GLY A 121 -5.46 -4.27 -9.53
C GLY A 121 -5.96 -2.84 -9.31
N ALA A 122 -5.67 -1.96 -10.27
CA ALA A 122 -5.73 -0.51 -10.11
C ALA A 122 -7.15 0.10 -10.08
N GLY A 123 -8.15 -0.59 -10.64
CA GLY A 123 -9.51 -0.04 -10.81
C GLY A 123 -9.63 1.02 -11.91
N ALA A 124 -10.85 1.49 -12.18
CA ALA A 124 -11.15 2.33 -13.35
C ALA A 124 -10.50 3.72 -13.33
N PHE A 125 -10.39 4.34 -12.15
CA PHE A 125 -9.72 5.63 -11.96
C PHE A 125 -8.25 5.41 -11.60
N SER A 126 -7.42 5.08 -12.58
CA SER A 126 -5.99 4.79 -12.39
C SER A 126 -5.17 5.11 -13.63
N ILE A 127 -3.87 5.36 -13.48
CA ILE A 127 -2.98 5.52 -14.64
C ILE A 127 -2.88 4.20 -15.44
N ASP A 128 -2.98 3.05 -14.75
CA ASP A 128 -2.98 1.73 -15.38
C ASP A 128 -4.20 1.50 -16.30
N SER A 129 -5.37 2.12 -16.03
CA SER A 129 -6.56 1.95 -16.88
C SER A 129 -6.42 2.61 -18.25
N SER A 130 -5.58 3.65 -18.37
CA SER A 130 -5.29 4.33 -19.65
C SER A 130 -4.39 3.51 -20.59
N ARG A 131 -3.85 2.37 -20.12
CA ARG A 131 -2.93 1.50 -20.87
C ARG A 131 -3.57 0.22 -21.38
N THR A 132 -4.84 -0.04 -21.06
CA THR A 132 -5.58 -1.13 -21.68
C THR A 132 -6.03 -0.64 -23.05
N PRO A 133 -5.50 -1.16 -24.18
CA PRO A 133 -6.04 -0.82 -25.49
C PRO A 133 -7.53 -1.18 -25.47
N ALA A 134 -8.38 -0.31 -26.01
CA ALA A 134 -9.76 -0.66 -26.29
C ALA A 134 -9.72 -1.99 -27.05
N ARG A 135 -10.13 -3.08 -26.38
CA ARG A 135 -10.32 -4.36 -27.05
C ARG A 135 -11.38 -4.05 -28.10
N GLY A 136 -10.97 -4.05 -29.38
CA GLY A 136 -11.87 -3.75 -30.49
C GLY A 136 -13.16 -4.52 -30.28
N GLU A 137 -14.26 -3.79 -30.12
CA GLU A 137 -15.56 -4.44 -30.05
C GLU A 137 -15.89 -5.07 -31.41
N PRO A 138 -16.66 -6.16 -31.38
CA PRO A 138 -16.65 -7.21 -32.37
C PRO A 138 -17.23 -6.69 -33.69
N VAL A 139 -16.64 -7.11 -34.82
CA VAL A 139 -17.34 -7.04 -36.10
C VAL A 139 -18.56 -7.95 -35.98
N ALA A 140 -19.69 -7.33 -35.61
CA ALA A 140 -21.01 -7.83 -35.86
C ALA A 140 -21.18 -7.93 -37.38
N ALA A 141 -20.74 -9.05 -37.96
CA ALA A 141 -21.20 -9.47 -39.27
C ALA A 141 -22.60 -10.08 -39.09
N THR A 142 -23.57 -9.18 -38.99
CA THR A 142 -24.89 -9.23 -39.61
C THR A 142 -25.22 -10.53 -40.36
N ARG A 143 -26.26 -11.22 -39.88
CA ARG A 143 -27.11 -12.10 -40.69
C ARG A 143 -27.52 -11.40 -41.99
N ALA A 144 -27.22 -11.97 -43.16
CA ALA A 144 -28.13 -12.04 -44.32
C ALA A 144 -27.44 -12.74 -45.52
N ALA A 145 -28.12 -13.76 -46.05
CA ALA A 145 -28.02 -14.30 -47.41
C ALA A 145 -26.65 -14.83 -47.91
N GLN A 146 -26.46 -16.15 -47.85
CA GLN A 146 -26.39 -17.05 -49.01
C GLN A 146 -26.36 -18.52 -48.54
#